data_AF-A0A5B9M796-F1
#
_entry.id   AF-A0A5B9M796-F1
#
_cell.length_a   1.000
_cell.length_b   1.000
_cell.length_c   1.000
_cell.angle_alpha   90.00
_cell.angle_beta   90.00
_cell.angle_gamma   90.00
#
_symmetry.space_group_name_H-M   'P 1'
#
loop_
_entity.id
_entity.type
_entity.pdbx_description
1 polymer ?
#
loop_
_entity_poly.entity_id
_entity_poly.type
_entity_poly.pdbx_seq_one_letter_code
_entity_poly.pdbx_strand_id
1 'polypeptide(L)'
;MGAASAAAVNQTPANNSWSTWGSSGTHHHEVDSDCCSVVVNVNESDAVFAYRRDSTYAATLRIQKTIWNGRETLKEYKTVNGYFFHTIISEGGWMMGAGGPDIVWINRALEAIGGDIIRRGNVTSYDMKRAHSLVRKLGLGHFVIRGPGGQVGVSIYRSGYSRLSVFRLRNGEYISVPNSPSYYRRGYYSRWSQNPLKAAVYAAGTDRWGYNRRNILLYETLSRENSTLLRVHATFDGGRLLGRNRGRPDNIIFLGKYVAASSLPRIPTTKFIGSLTLGRTG
;
A
#
# COMPACT_ATOMS: atom_id res chain seq x y z
N MET A 1 -52.70 25.07 -27.45
CA MET A 1 -52.20 23.71 -27.69
C MET A 1 -50.67 23.76 -27.72
N GLY A 2 -50.01 22.87 -26.97
CA GLY A 2 -48.58 22.55 -27.16
C GLY A 2 -47.58 23.30 -26.28
N ALA A 3 -47.33 22.78 -25.07
CA ALA A 3 -46.11 23.00 -24.31
C ALA A 3 -45.14 21.84 -24.53
N ALA A 4 -43.83 22.12 -24.65
CA ALA A 4 -42.71 21.18 -24.48
C ALA A 4 -41.42 22.01 -24.27
N SER A 5 -41.01 22.31 -23.03
CA SER A 5 -40.07 21.55 -22.19
C SER A 5 -38.88 20.92 -22.93
N ALA A 6 -37.74 21.60 -22.91
CA ALA A 6 -36.43 21.02 -23.21
C ALA A 6 -35.85 20.41 -21.93
N ALA A 7 -35.55 19.11 -22.00
CA ALA A 7 -35.15 18.27 -20.89
C ALA A 7 -33.74 18.60 -20.36
N ALA A 8 -33.64 18.70 -19.04
CA ALA A 8 -32.40 18.74 -18.30
C ALA A 8 -31.68 17.38 -18.38
N VAL A 9 -30.38 17.43 -18.67
CA VAL A 9 -29.48 16.28 -18.66
C VAL A 9 -29.29 15.81 -17.22
N ASN A 10 -29.80 14.61 -16.94
CA ASN A 10 -29.80 13.97 -15.64
C ASN A 10 -28.40 13.43 -15.31
N GLN A 11 -27.65 14.14 -14.46
CA GLN A 11 -26.41 13.63 -13.87
C GLN A 11 -26.75 12.71 -12.70
N THR A 12 -26.55 11.40 -12.88
CA THR A 12 -26.68 10.42 -11.80
C THR A 12 -25.48 10.58 -10.83
N PRO A 13 -25.69 10.88 -9.53
CA PRO A 13 -24.58 10.93 -8.58
C PRO A 13 -24.11 9.53 -8.23
N ALA A 14 -22.80 9.33 -8.21
CA ALA A 14 -22.17 8.13 -7.68
C ALA A 14 -22.50 7.96 -6.19
N ASN A 15 -23.11 6.84 -5.84
CA ASN A 15 -23.40 6.41 -4.47
C ASN A 15 -22.09 6.31 -3.63
N ASN A 16 -21.74 7.39 -2.95
CA ASN A 16 -20.80 7.39 -1.84
C ASN A 16 -21.58 7.10 -0.54
N SER A 17 -21.89 5.84 -0.26
CA SER A 17 -22.52 5.48 1.01
C SER A 17 -21.49 5.50 2.15
N TRP A 18 -21.56 6.55 2.96
CA TRP A 18 -20.94 6.61 4.28
C TRP A 18 -21.88 5.92 5.26
N SER A 19 -21.42 4.87 5.95
CA SER A 19 -22.15 4.29 7.08
C SER A 19 -21.36 4.52 8.37
N THR A 20 -21.86 5.45 9.18
CA THR A 20 -21.41 5.70 10.55
C THR A 20 -22.24 4.81 11.48
N TRP A 21 -21.60 3.83 12.11
CA TRP A 21 -22.20 3.08 13.22
C TRP A 21 -21.39 3.41 14.48
N GLY A 22 -22.02 4.11 15.41
CA GLY A 22 -21.40 4.52 16.67
C GLY A 22 -21.25 3.33 17.61
N SER A 23 -20.07 3.22 18.22
CA SER A 23 -19.88 2.48 19.46
C SER A 23 -18.92 3.29 20.33
N SER A 24 -19.43 3.76 21.46
CA SER A 24 -18.68 4.36 22.57
C SER A 24 -17.74 3.33 23.20
N GLY A 25 -16.45 3.67 23.29
CA GLY A 25 -15.44 2.88 23.98
C GLY A 25 -14.08 3.56 23.93
N THR A 26 -13.74 4.29 24.99
CA THR A 26 -12.39 4.85 25.20
C THR A 26 -11.45 3.75 25.64
N HIS A 27 -10.78 3.11 24.67
CA HIS A 27 -9.59 2.29 24.92
C HIS A 27 -8.36 3.01 24.38
N HIS A 28 -7.55 3.56 25.29
CA HIS A 28 -6.17 3.91 25.03
C HIS A 28 -5.37 2.62 24.81
N HIS A 29 -5.27 2.18 23.56
CA HIS A 29 -4.22 1.26 23.16
C HIS A 29 -3.00 2.08 22.74
N GLU A 30 -1.84 1.81 23.35
CA GLU A 30 -0.56 2.20 22.77
C GLU A 30 -0.52 1.65 21.33
N VAL A 31 -0.57 2.54 20.34
CA VAL A 31 -0.75 2.14 18.94
C VAL A 31 0.61 1.80 18.34
N ASP A 32 0.94 0.51 18.30
CA ASP A 32 2.26 0.00 17.90
C ASP A 32 2.48 -0.11 16.37
N SER A 33 1.47 0.17 15.53
CA SER A 33 1.56 -0.01 14.08
C SER A 33 0.66 0.96 13.31
N ASP A 34 1.25 2.01 12.73
CA ASP A 34 0.56 3.07 11.98
C ASP A 34 1.06 3.18 10.53
N CYS A 35 1.32 2.03 9.91
CA CYS A 35 1.83 1.94 8.55
C CYS A 35 0.90 2.58 7.50
N CYS A 36 1.47 2.89 6.34
CA CYS A 36 0.72 3.36 5.18
C CYS A 36 1.26 2.73 3.90
N SER A 37 0.37 2.21 3.07
CA SER A 37 0.69 1.85 1.68
C SER A 37 0.30 2.98 0.74
N VAL A 38 1.08 3.19 -0.32
CA VAL A 38 0.81 4.18 -1.37
C VAL A 38 0.94 3.49 -2.71
N VAL A 39 0.00 3.77 -3.60
CA VAL A 39 0.07 3.37 -5.01
C VAL A 39 0.03 4.62 -5.84
N VAL A 40 1.06 4.84 -6.66
CA VAL A 40 1.11 5.85 -7.71
C VAL A 40 0.94 5.13 -9.05
N ASN A 41 -0.18 5.34 -9.71
CA ASN A 41 -0.51 4.70 -10.99
C ASN A 41 -0.07 5.60 -12.14
N VAL A 42 1.04 5.25 -12.79
CA VAL A 42 1.60 6.05 -13.87
C VAL A 42 0.77 5.83 -15.13
N ASN A 43 0.63 4.58 -15.52
CA ASN A 43 -0.20 4.13 -16.64
C ASN A 43 -0.72 2.71 -16.35
N GLU A 44 -1.25 2.03 -17.37
CA GLU A 44 -1.82 0.69 -17.21
C GLU A 44 -0.79 -0.37 -16.79
N SER A 45 0.48 -0.18 -17.15
CA SER A 45 1.59 -1.13 -16.99
C SER A 45 2.63 -0.72 -15.94
N ASP A 46 2.79 0.58 -15.72
CA ASP A 46 3.80 1.16 -14.86
C ASP A 46 3.17 1.81 -13.62
N ALA A 47 3.81 1.60 -12.47
CA ALA A 47 3.34 2.11 -11.18
C ALA A 47 4.48 2.17 -10.17
N VAL A 48 4.29 2.93 -9.09
CA VAL A 48 5.15 2.90 -7.91
C VAL A 48 4.32 2.49 -6.71
N PHE A 49 4.72 1.40 -6.05
CA PHE A 49 4.21 1.05 -4.72
C PHE A 49 5.17 1.60 -3.67
N ALA A 50 4.66 2.24 -2.63
CA ALA A 50 5.47 2.59 -1.48
C ALA A 50 4.84 2.11 -0.18
N TYR A 51 5.67 1.59 0.72
CA TYR A 51 5.25 1.16 2.05
C TYR A 51 5.99 1.96 3.10
N ARG A 52 5.27 2.79 3.85
CA ARG A 52 5.78 3.46 5.04
C ARG A 52 5.55 2.58 6.26
N ARG A 53 6.64 2.10 6.85
CA ARG A 53 6.61 1.42 8.14
C ARG A 53 6.53 2.43 9.28
N ASP A 54 5.56 2.26 10.17
CA ASP A 54 5.48 2.97 11.43
C ASP A 54 5.37 1.96 12.55
N SER A 55 6.34 1.96 13.47
CA SER A 55 6.39 1.01 14.57
C SER A 55 7.32 1.50 15.66
N THR A 56 6.97 1.17 16.90
CA THR A 56 7.71 1.46 18.13
C THR A 56 9.04 0.69 18.22
N TYR A 57 9.20 -0.41 17.48
CA TYR A 57 10.37 -1.28 17.55
C TYR A 57 11.13 -1.40 16.22
N ALA A 58 12.40 -1.77 16.31
CA ALA A 58 13.27 -1.98 15.16
C ALA A 58 13.08 -3.39 14.57
N ALA A 59 13.17 -3.51 13.25
CA ALA A 59 13.09 -4.80 12.58
C ALA A 59 13.87 -4.80 11.27
N THR A 60 14.76 -5.77 11.06
CA THR A 60 15.40 -5.94 9.76
C THR A 60 14.37 -6.35 8.71
N LEU A 61 14.25 -5.55 7.66
CA LEU A 61 13.33 -5.76 6.55
C LEU A 61 13.97 -6.68 5.52
N ARG A 62 13.34 -7.81 5.24
CA ARG A 62 13.83 -8.80 4.28
C ARG A 62 13.07 -8.63 2.98
N ILE A 63 13.80 -8.41 1.89
CA ILE A 63 13.26 -8.29 0.53
C ILE A 63 13.86 -9.42 -0.30
N GLN A 64 13.02 -10.40 -0.68
CA GLN A 64 13.46 -11.65 -1.30
C GLN A 64 12.63 -11.98 -2.53
N LYS A 65 13.29 -12.52 -3.56
CA LYS A 65 12.65 -13.13 -4.72
C LYS A 65 12.23 -14.56 -4.36
N THR A 66 11.03 -14.96 -4.76
CA THR A 66 10.48 -16.31 -4.57
C THR A 66 9.51 -16.64 -5.69
N ILE A 67 9.16 -17.92 -5.83
CA ILE A 67 7.94 -18.34 -6.51
C ILE A 67 6.80 -18.34 -5.50
N TRP A 68 5.67 -17.73 -5.86
CA TRP A 68 4.48 -17.68 -5.02
C TRP A 68 3.22 -17.68 -5.87
N ASN A 69 2.32 -18.62 -5.60
CA ASN A 69 1.14 -18.88 -6.45
C ASN A 69 1.49 -19.07 -7.94
N GLY A 70 2.58 -19.79 -8.22
CA GLY A 70 3.04 -20.08 -9.58
C GLY A 70 3.63 -18.90 -10.33
N ARG A 71 3.99 -17.81 -9.63
CA ARG A 71 4.54 -16.58 -10.25
C ARG A 71 5.80 -16.13 -9.57
N GLU A 72 6.73 -15.58 -10.34
CA GLU A 72 7.88 -14.89 -9.75
C GLU A 72 7.41 -13.65 -8.99
N THR A 73 7.90 -13.50 -7.76
CA THR A 73 7.42 -12.51 -6.82
C THR A 73 8.56 -11.99 -5.96
N LEU A 74 8.58 -10.67 -5.73
CA LEU A 74 9.39 -10.02 -4.70
C LEU A 74 8.54 -9.80 -3.45
N LYS A 75 8.99 -10.31 -2.31
CA LYS A 75 8.32 -10.16 -1.01
C LYS A 75 9.17 -9.35 -0.05
N GLU A 76 8.56 -8.33 0.54
CA GLU A 76 9.07 -7.59 1.70
C GLU A 76 8.36 -8.07 2.96
N TYR A 77 9.11 -8.50 3.96
CA TYR A 77 8.57 -8.93 5.24
C TYR A 77 9.56 -8.71 6.38
N LYS A 78 9.07 -8.86 7.61
CA LYS A 78 9.88 -8.97 8.82
C LYS A 78 9.53 -10.24 9.59
N THR A 79 10.39 -10.59 10.54
CA THR A 79 10.17 -11.72 11.47
C THR A 79 10.23 -11.31 12.94
N VAL A 80 10.59 -10.06 13.25
CA VAL A 80 10.52 -9.51 14.62
C VAL A 80 9.06 -9.42 15.04
N ASN A 81 8.74 -9.97 16.21
CA ASN A 81 7.37 -10.17 16.71
C ASN A 81 6.51 -11.08 15.80
N GLY A 82 7.15 -11.97 15.03
CA GLY A 82 6.49 -12.89 14.12
C GLY A 82 6.53 -12.44 12.66
N TYR A 83 6.16 -13.36 11.78
CA TYR A 83 6.09 -13.10 10.34
C TYR A 83 5.03 -12.04 10.02
N PHE A 84 5.45 -11.01 9.30
CA PHE A 84 4.55 -10.00 8.76
C PHE A 84 5.03 -9.57 7.37
N PHE A 85 4.25 -9.84 6.31
CA PHE A 85 4.50 -9.27 4.99
C PHE A 85 4.07 -7.80 4.98
N HIS A 86 4.94 -6.93 4.47
CA HIS A 86 4.63 -5.52 4.25
C HIS A 86 4.16 -5.30 2.81
N THR A 87 4.95 -5.79 1.85
CA THR A 87 4.75 -5.57 0.42
C THR A 87 4.98 -6.87 -0.33
N ILE A 88 4.15 -7.15 -1.33
CA ILE A 88 4.37 -8.21 -2.30
C ILE A 88 4.17 -7.62 -3.70
N ILE A 89 5.18 -7.77 -4.55
CA ILE A 89 5.10 -7.43 -5.97
C ILE A 89 5.29 -8.69 -6.80
N SER A 90 4.32 -9.04 -7.63
CA SER A 90 4.37 -10.21 -8.51
C SER A 90 4.50 -9.77 -9.97
N GLU A 91 4.97 -10.68 -10.83
CA GLU A 91 5.00 -10.46 -12.28
C GLU A 91 3.64 -9.95 -12.83
N GLY A 92 3.67 -9.24 -13.95
CA GLY A 92 2.48 -8.63 -14.53
C GLY A 92 2.01 -7.36 -13.80
N GLY A 93 2.83 -6.81 -12.90
CA GLY A 93 2.57 -5.54 -12.24
C GLY A 93 1.56 -5.59 -11.10
N TRP A 94 1.35 -6.78 -10.53
CA TRP A 94 0.55 -6.95 -9.31
C TRP A 94 1.34 -6.47 -8.10
N MET A 95 0.70 -5.66 -7.27
CA MET A 95 1.31 -5.10 -6.06
C MET A 95 0.30 -5.08 -4.93
N MET A 96 0.71 -5.52 -3.74
CA MET A 96 -0.15 -5.51 -2.56
C MET A 96 0.65 -5.17 -1.31
N GLY A 97 -0.05 -4.66 -0.30
CA GLY A 97 0.53 -4.42 1.01
C GLY A 97 -0.50 -4.49 2.12
N ALA A 98 -0.01 -4.70 3.33
CA ALA A 98 -0.82 -4.76 4.53
C ALA A 98 -0.17 -4.00 5.69
N GLY A 99 -0.99 -3.42 6.54
CA GLY A 99 -0.58 -2.77 7.79
C GLY A 99 -1.51 -3.16 8.93
N GLY A 100 -1.00 -3.06 10.15
CA GLY A 100 -1.73 -3.42 11.36
C GLY A 100 -0.83 -4.16 12.37
N PRO A 101 -1.42 -4.65 13.47
CA PRO A 101 -0.71 -5.42 14.50
C PRO A 101 -0.07 -6.72 13.98
N ASP A 102 0.90 -7.22 14.74
CA ASP A 102 1.70 -8.41 14.42
C ASP A 102 0.97 -9.75 14.66
N ILE A 103 -0.22 -9.91 14.07
CA ILE A 103 -1.00 -11.15 14.18
C ILE A 103 -0.72 -12.05 12.97
N VAL A 104 0.23 -12.97 13.14
CA VAL A 104 0.78 -13.81 12.06
C VAL A 104 -0.29 -14.52 11.23
N TRP A 105 -1.29 -15.14 11.84
CA TRP A 105 -2.30 -15.91 11.10
C TRP A 105 -3.20 -15.01 10.25
N ILE A 106 -3.53 -13.79 10.73
CA ILE A 106 -4.28 -12.80 9.95
C ILE A 106 -3.43 -12.30 8.79
N ASN A 107 -2.17 -11.96 9.05
CA ASN A 107 -1.25 -11.51 8.02
C ASN A 107 -1.10 -12.58 6.92
N ARG A 108 -0.90 -13.86 7.27
CA ARG A 108 -0.87 -14.97 6.28
C ARG A 108 -2.20 -15.14 5.54
N ALA A 109 -3.34 -14.94 6.20
CA ALA A 109 -4.65 -15.02 5.55
C ALA A 109 -4.88 -13.87 4.55
N LEU A 110 -4.42 -12.65 4.86
CA LEU A 110 -4.42 -11.52 3.92
C LEU A 110 -3.49 -11.79 2.73
N GLU A 111 -2.31 -12.36 2.98
CA GLU A 111 -1.38 -12.80 1.94
C GLU A 111 -2.07 -13.80 1.01
N ALA A 112 -2.71 -14.84 1.56
CA ALA A 112 -3.43 -15.85 0.77
C ALA A 112 -4.55 -15.26 -0.10
N ILE A 113 -5.34 -14.31 0.42
CA ILE A 113 -6.36 -13.61 -0.37
C ILE A 113 -5.72 -12.86 -1.55
N GLY A 114 -4.61 -12.17 -1.31
CA GLY A 114 -3.84 -11.51 -2.37
C GLY A 114 -3.37 -12.50 -3.44
N GLY A 115 -2.90 -13.67 -3.01
CA GLY A 115 -2.51 -14.78 -3.89
C GLY A 115 -3.63 -15.26 -4.79
N ASP A 116 -4.84 -15.47 -4.23
CA ASP A 116 -6.03 -15.85 -4.99
C ASP A 116 -6.41 -14.81 -6.04
N ILE A 117 -6.37 -13.52 -5.68
CA ILE A 117 -6.67 -12.40 -6.59
C ILE A 117 -5.67 -12.39 -7.75
N ILE A 118 -4.38 -12.50 -7.45
CA ILE A 118 -3.30 -12.45 -8.45
C ILE A 118 -3.37 -13.66 -9.39
N ARG A 119 -3.64 -14.85 -8.85
CA ARG A 119 -3.83 -16.07 -9.64
C ARG A 119 -5.02 -15.95 -10.59
N ARG A 120 -6.14 -15.40 -10.10
CA ARG A 120 -7.36 -15.19 -10.90
C ARG A 120 -7.26 -14.01 -11.87
N GLY A 121 -6.38 -13.05 -11.59
CA GLY A 121 -6.18 -11.86 -12.44
C GLY A 121 -7.21 -10.74 -12.24
N ASN A 122 -8.07 -10.82 -11.23
CA ASN A 122 -9.15 -9.85 -11.01
C ASN A 122 -9.46 -9.60 -9.52
N VAL A 123 -9.51 -8.32 -9.14
CA VAL A 123 -9.92 -7.83 -7.82
C VAL A 123 -11.45 -7.76 -7.77
N THR A 124 -12.08 -8.49 -6.83
CA THR A 124 -13.53 -8.45 -6.65
C THR A 124 -13.95 -7.88 -5.30
N SER A 125 -15.21 -7.40 -5.23
CA SER A 125 -15.82 -6.99 -3.97
C SER A 125 -15.90 -8.12 -2.95
N TYR A 126 -16.02 -9.38 -3.40
CA TYR A 126 -16.02 -10.55 -2.52
C TYR A 126 -14.65 -10.71 -1.82
N ASP A 127 -13.55 -10.61 -2.57
CA ASP A 127 -12.21 -10.71 -1.98
C ASP A 127 -11.95 -9.58 -0.99
N MET A 128 -12.36 -8.37 -1.32
CA MET A 128 -12.16 -7.22 -0.43
C MET A 128 -13.02 -7.31 0.82
N LYS A 129 -14.24 -7.91 0.76
CA LYS A 129 -15.03 -8.23 1.96
C LYS A 129 -14.34 -9.26 2.85
N ARG A 130 -13.72 -10.30 2.28
CA ARG A 130 -12.92 -11.29 3.02
C ARG A 130 -11.73 -10.63 3.71
N ALA A 131 -10.95 -9.83 2.97
CA ALA A 131 -9.83 -9.08 3.53
C ALA A 131 -10.31 -8.11 4.63
N HIS A 132 -11.45 -7.45 4.42
CA HIS A 132 -12.03 -6.54 5.40
C HIS A 132 -12.45 -7.23 6.69
N SER A 133 -13.03 -8.43 6.63
CA SER A 133 -13.33 -9.22 7.84
C SER A 133 -12.07 -9.47 8.67
N LEU A 134 -10.94 -9.79 8.03
CA LEU A 134 -9.65 -10.00 8.68
C LEU A 134 -9.08 -8.70 9.26
N VAL A 135 -9.10 -7.60 8.51
CA VAL A 135 -8.63 -6.29 8.99
C VAL A 135 -9.50 -5.78 10.15
N ARG A 136 -10.80 -6.09 10.17
CA ARG A 136 -11.67 -5.80 11.33
C ARG A 136 -11.26 -6.57 12.59
N LYS A 137 -10.88 -7.85 12.44
CA LYS A 137 -10.39 -8.67 13.57
C LYS A 137 -9.09 -8.14 14.16
N LEU A 138 -8.29 -7.39 13.39
CA LEU A 138 -7.11 -6.69 13.91
C LEU A 138 -7.45 -5.49 14.80
N GLY A 139 -8.67 -4.94 14.73
CA GLY A 139 -9.03 -3.67 15.40
C GLY A 139 -8.49 -2.41 14.71
N LEU A 140 -7.40 -2.54 13.96
CA LEU A 140 -6.67 -1.49 13.25
C LEU A 140 -5.91 -2.11 12.06
N GLY A 141 -5.95 -1.47 10.90
CA GLY A 141 -5.06 -1.85 9.82
C GLY A 141 -5.58 -1.50 8.44
N HIS A 142 -4.81 -1.92 7.43
CA HIS A 142 -5.23 -1.86 6.04
C HIS A 142 -4.74 -3.07 5.24
N PHE A 143 -5.42 -3.30 4.13
CA PHE A 143 -5.01 -4.16 3.04
C PHE A 143 -5.28 -3.44 1.73
N VAL A 144 -4.29 -3.42 0.84
CA VAL A 144 -4.42 -2.85 -0.50
C VAL A 144 -3.84 -3.81 -1.52
N ILE A 145 -4.48 -3.90 -2.68
CA ILE A 145 -3.96 -4.60 -3.85
C ILE A 145 -4.25 -3.77 -5.10
N ARG A 146 -3.26 -3.65 -5.98
CA ARG A 146 -3.39 -3.07 -7.32
C ARG A 146 -2.90 -4.09 -8.35
N GLY A 147 -3.68 -4.29 -9.39
CA GLY A 147 -3.33 -5.13 -10.54
C GLY A 147 -3.07 -4.33 -11.81
N PRO A 148 -2.66 -5.00 -12.90
CA PRO A 148 -2.54 -4.41 -14.23
C PRO A 148 -3.84 -3.72 -14.67
N GLY A 149 -3.70 -2.66 -15.45
CA GLY A 149 -4.80 -1.76 -15.81
C GLY A 149 -5.25 -0.85 -14.66
N GLY A 150 -4.60 -0.88 -13.49
CA GLY A 150 -4.95 0.00 -12.38
C GLY A 150 -6.21 -0.45 -11.62
N GLN A 151 -6.66 -1.69 -11.76
CA GLN A 151 -7.66 -2.25 -10.84
C GLN A 151 -7.13 -2.22 -9.41
N VAL A 152 -7.97 -1.83 -8.45
CA VAL A 152 -7.58 -1.62 -7.06
C VAL A 152 -8.65 -2.15 -6.12
N GLY A 153 -8.19 -2.80 -5.06
CA GLY A 153 -8.97 -3.14 -3.88
C GLY A 153 -8.36 -2.51 -2.64
N VAL A 154 -9.19 -1.91 -1.79
CA VAL A 154 -8.79 -1.27 -0.54
C VAL A 154 -9.72 -1.73 0.58
N SER A 155 -9.12 -2.14 1.70
CA SER A 155 -9.78 -2.36 2.98
C SER A 155 -9.01 -1.65 4.06
N ILE A 156 -9.68 -0.84 4.87
CA ILE A 156 -9.13 -0.15 6.04
C ILE A 156 -10.14 -0.28 7.18
N TYR A 157 -9.66 -0.54 8.39
CA TYR A 157 -10.49 -0.52 9.58
C TYR A 157 -9.73 0.10 10.75
N ARG A 158 -10.43 0.88 11.57
CA ARG A 158 -9.94 1.34 12.86
C ARG A 158 -11.11 1.69 13.79
N SER A 159 -11.21 1.01 14.92
CA SER A 159 -12.12 1.41 16.03
C SER A 159 -13.54 1.76 15.56
N GLY A 160 -14.16 0.89 14.76
CA GLY A 160 -15.52 1.10 14.21
C GLY A 160 -15.58 1.81 12.86
N TYR A 161 -14.58 2.61 12.51
CA TYR A 161 -14.51 3.28 11.21
C TYR A 161 -13.95 2.33 10.14
N SER A 162 -14.53 2.38 8.95
CA SER A 162 -14.19 1.47 7.86
C SER A 162 -14.05 2.21 6.53
N ARG A 163 -13.18 1.71 5.67
CA ARG A 163 -13.20 2.00 4.24
C ARG A 163 -13.03 0.70 3.47
N LEU A 164 -13.97 0.42 2.56
CA LEU A 164 -13.95 -0.77 1.72
C LEU A 164 -14.33 -0.35 0.31
N SER A 165 -13.45 -0.57 -0.66
CA SER A 165 -13.70 -0.14 -2.04
C SER A 165 -12.95 -0.98 -3.06
N VAL A 166 -13.60 -1.23 -4.20
CA VAL A 166 -12.98 -1.76 -5.42
C VAL A 166 -13.23 -0.75 -6.53
N PHE A 167 -12.19 -0.36 -7.25
CA PHE A 167 -12.27 0.65 -8.32
C PHE A 167 -11.06 0.55 -9.26
N ARG A 168 -11.01 1.40 -10.29
CA ARG A 168 -9.85 1.53 -11.17
C ARG A 168 -9.20 2.90 -10.99
N LEU A 169 -7.88 2.92 -10.88
CA LEU A 169 -7.05 4.12 -10.95
C LEU A 169 -6.85 4.51 -12.41
N ARG A 170 -7.02 5.79 -12.70
CA ARG A 170 -6.66 6.36 -14.01
C ARG A 170 -5.16 6.64 -14.07
N ASN A 171 -4.65 6.88 -15.27
CA ASN A 171 -3.28 7.35 -15.47
C ASN A 171 -3.08 8.66 -14.71
N GLY A 172 -1.99 8.78 -13.94
CA GLY A 172 -1.73 9.97 -13.14
C GLY A 172 -2.33 9.94 -11.73
N GLU A 173 -3.21 8.99 -11.40
CA GLU A 173 -3.84 8.92 -10.08
C GLU A 173 -2.96 8.21 -9.04
N TYR A 174 -3.23 8.48 -7.78
CA TYR A 174 -2.63 7.78 -6.65
C TYR A 174 -3.66 7.51 -5.54
N ILE A 175 -3.29 6.62 -4.65
CA ILE A 175 -3.92 6.44 -3.33
C ILE A 175 -2.88 6.37 -2.22
N SER A 176 -3.30 6.83 -1.05
CA SER A 176 -2.60 6.68 0.23
C SER A 176 -3.54 5.92 1.17
N VAL A 177 -3.10 4.77 1.64
CA VAL A 177 -3.88 3.79 2.41
C VAL A 177 -3.21 3.58 3.77
N PRO A 178 -3.43 4.48 4.73
CA PRO A 178 -2.95 4.32 6.10
C PRO A 178 -3.83 3.35 6.90
N ASN A 179 -3.34 2.91 8.06
CA ASN A 179 -4.11 2.10 9.03
C ASN A 179 -5.35 2.83 9.61
N SER A 180 -5.58 4.10 9.27
CA SER A 180 -6.76 4.86 9.68
C SER A 180 -7.60 5.32 8.48
N PRO A 181 -8.89 4.93 8.40
CA PRO A 181 -9.75 5.28 7.26
C PRO A 181 -9.88 6.78 6.98
N SER A 182 -9.83 7.62 8.03
CA SER A 182 -9.98 9.07 7.93
C SER A 182 -8.78 9.77 7.26
N TYR A 183 -7.64 9.08 7.16
CA TYR A 183 -6.43 9.59 6.51
C TYR A 183 -6.23 9.02 5.10
N TYR A 184 -7.17 8.21 4.61
CA TYR A 184 -7.15 7.77 3.22
C TYR A 184 -7.18 8.97 2.27
N ARG A 185 -6.31 8.96 1.26
CA ARG A 185 -6.27 9.99 0.23
C ARG A 185 -6.30 9.36 -1.15
N ARG A 186 -6.97 10.03 -2.09
CA ARG A 186 -6.96 9.73 -3.52
C ARG A 186 -6.86 11.04 -4.30
N GLY A 187 -6.23 11.02 -5.46
CA GLY A 187 -6.19 12.16 -6.38
C GLY A 187 -5.12 11.97 -7.44
N TYR A 188 -4.63 13.07 -8.01
CA TYR A 188 -3.51 13.06 -8.94
C TYR A 188 -2.17 13.27 -8.25
N TYR A 189 -1.16 12.48 -8.62
CA TYR A 189 0.17 12.56 -7.99
C TYR A 189 0.99 13.76 -8.48
N SER A 190 0.60 14.34 -9.62
CA SER A 190 1.20 15.55 -10.22
C SER A 190 1.20 16.74 -9.27
N ARG A 191 0.32 16.74 -8.25
CA ARG A 191 0.31 17.72 -7.16
C ARG A 191 1.64 17.80 -6.38
N TRP A 192 2.47 16.76 -6.45
CA TRP A 192 3.77 16.71 -5.77
C TRP A 192 4.94 16.70 -6.75
N SER A 193 4.84 15.90 -7.82
CA SER A 193 5.90 15.81 -8.82
C SER A 193 5.40 15.11 -10.09
N GLN A 194 6.00 15.45 -11.23
CA GLN A 194 5.88 14.64 -12.45
C GLN A 194 6.70 13.34 -12.37
N ASN A 195 7.70 13.27 -11.49
CA ASN A 195 8.45 12.04 -11.23
C ASN A 195 7.63 11.13 -10.27
N PRO A 196 7.19 9.93 -10.70
CA PRO A 196 6.33 9.06 -9.91
C PRO A 196 6.97 8.59 -8.60
N LEU A 197 8.26 8.29 -8.61
CA LEU A 197 9.00 7.87 -7.41
C LEU A 197 9.02 8.98 -6.37
N LYS A 198 9.35 10.21 -6.79
CA LYS A 198 9.30 11.40 -5.91
C LYS A 198 7.88 11.61 -5.40
N ALA A 199 6.87 11.54 -6.26
CA ALA A 199 5.48 11.70 -5.85
C ALA A 199 5.04 10.66 -4.81
N ALA A 200 5.48 9.40 -4.94
CA ALA A 200 5.23 8.34 -3.96
C ALA A 200 5.89 8.64 -2.60
N VAL A 201 7.13 9.17 -2.59
CA VAL A 201 7.79 9.63 -1.36
C VAL A 201 7.00 10.75 -0.68
N TYR A 202 6.53 11.75 -1.42
CA TYR A 202 5.73 12.84 -0.86
C TYR A 202 4.36 12.34 -0.38
N ALA A 203 3.70 11.46 -1.13
CA ALA A 203 2.45 10.84 -0.69
C ALA A 203 2.66 10.12 0.64
N ALA A 204 3.62 9.19 0.74
CA ALA A 204 3.89 8.45 1.96
C ALA A 204 4.35 9.37 3.11
N GLY A 205 5.22 10.33 2.82
CA GLY A 205 5.81 11.25 3.78
C GLY A 205 4.88 12.33 4.31
N THR A 206 3.83 12.72 3.57
CA THR A 206 2.82 13.72 4.00
C THR A 206 1.54 13.10 4.55
N ASP A 207 1.42 11.77 4.56
CA ASP A 207 0.39 11.13 5.37
C ASP A 207 0.59 11.51 6.84
N ARG A 208 -0.42 12.16 7.42
CA ARG A 208 -0.41 12.68 8.80
C ARG A 208 -0.60 11.57 9.84
N TRP A 209 -1.07 10.39 9.43
CA TRP A 209 -1.14 9.21 10.29
C TRP A 209 0.28 8.70 10.62
N GLY A 210 0.46 8.12 11.79
CA GLY A 210 1.74 7.58 12.26
C GLY A 210 2.63 8.55 13.04
N TYR A 211 3.36 7.97 13.98
CA TYR A 211 4.20 8.67 14.95
C TYR A 211 5.69 8.34 14.80
N ASN A 212 6.04 7.06 14.73
CA ASN A 212 7.45 6.64 14.72
C ASN A 212 8.09 6.83 13.35
N ARG A 213 7.36 6.54 12.26
CA ARG A 213 7.72 6.79 10.86
C ARG A 213 9.16 6.40 10.53
N ARG A 214 9.38 5.10 10.36
CA ARG A 214 10.69 4.49 10.10
C ARG A 214 11.03 4.55 8.61
N ASN A 215 11.04 3.42 7.93
CA ASN A 215 11.41 3.34 6.52
C ASN A 215 10.21 3.70 5.62
N ILE A 216 10.50 4.24 4.44
CA ILE A 216 9.65 4.12 3.27
C ILE A 216 10.41 3.27 2.26
N LEU A 217 9.84 2.12 1.90
CA LEU A 217 10.32 1.26 0.82
C LEU A 217 9.51 1.58 -0.42
N LEU A 218 10.18 1.72 -1.57
CA LEU A 218 9.54 2.05 -2.84
C LEU A 218 9.91 1.02 -3.90
N TYR A 219 8.91 0.63 -4.67
CA TYR A 219 8.99 -0.36 -5.74
C TYR A 219 8.45 0.28 -7.01
N GLU A 220 9.35 0.78 -7.85
CA GLU A 220 9.00 1.22 -9.20
C GLU A 220 8.90 -0.03 -10.09
N THR A 221 7.73 -0.23 -10.67
CA THR A 221 7.44 -1.37 -11.54
C THR A 221 7.23 -0.90 -12.97
N LEU A 222 7.94 -1.52 -13.91
CA LEU A 222 7.67 -1.39 -15.33
C LEU A 222 7.26 -2.76 -15.86
N SER A 223 5.97 -2.92 -16.15
CA SER A 223 5.43 -4.20 -16.60
C SER A 223 5.39 -4.26 -18.12
N ARG A 224 5.85 -5.38 -18.66
CA ARG A 224 5.78 -5.76 -20.06
C ARG A 224 5.08 -7.12 -20.12
N GLU A 225 4.70 -7.55 -21.31
CA GLU A 225 3.79 -8.68 -21.52
C GLU A 225 4.16 -9.94 -20.72
N ASN A 226 5.46 -10.27 -20.64
CA ASN A 226 5.95 -11.45 -19.92
C ASN A 226 6.96 -11.15 -18.80
N SER A 227 7.14 -9.87 -18.44
CA SER A 227 8.11 -9.51 -17.40
C SER A 227 7.75 -8.23 -16.67
N THR A 228 8.18 -8.11 -15.41
CA THR A 228 8.09 -6.88 -14.63
C THR A 228 9.49 -6.52 -14.15
N LEU A 229 10.03 -5.42 -14.66
CA LEU A 229 11.24 -4.82 -14.11
C LEU A 229 10.87 -4.09 -12.82
N LEU A 230 11.62 -4.37 -11.74
CA LEU A 230 11.53 -3.67 -10.48
C LEU A 230 12.79 -2.87 -10.21
N ARG A 231 12.61 -1.63 -9.78
CA ARG A 231 13.66 -0.83 -9.13
C ARG A 231 13.23 -0.55 -7.70
N VAL A 232 14.06 -0.98 -6.75
CA VAL A 232 13.78 -0.86 -5.32
C VAL A 232 14.58 0.30 -4.76
N HIS A 233 13.89 1.20 -4.06
CA HIS A 233 14.50 2.31 -3.36
C HIS A 233 14.07 2.30 -1.89
N ALA A 234 14.88 2.90 -1.03
CA ALA A 234 14.55 3.07 0.38
C ALA A 234 14.93 4.46 0.88
N THR A 235 14.24 4.91 1.91
CA THR A 235 14.52 6.17 2.60
C THR A 235 14.03 6.11 4.04
N PHE A 236 14.56 6.98 4.89
CA PHE A 236 14.07 7.25 6.22
C PHE A 236 13.01 8.36 6.18
N ASP A 237 11.80 8.11 6.69
CA ASP A 237 10.76 9.13 6.78
C ASP A 237 11.08 10.12 7.91
N GLY A 238 11.09 9.61 9.14
CA GLY A 238 11.35 10.34 10.37
C GLY A 238 10.42 11.52 10.62
N GLY A 239 9.30 11.63 9.90
CA GLY A 239 8.36 12.73 10.02
C GLY A 239 8.80 14.03 9.34
N ARG A 240 9.84 14.03 8.50
CA ARG A 240 10.45 15.27 7.98
C ARG A 240 9.48 16.17 7.23
N LEU A 241 8.67 15.60 6.33
CA LEU A 241 7.68 16.36 5.55
C LEU A 241 6.46 16.82 6.39
N LEU A 242 6.40 16.44 7.66
CA LEU A 242 5.41 16.92 8.63
C LEU A 242 6.02 17.89 9.66
N GLY A 243 7.28 18.30 9.49
CA GLY A 243 7.98 19.13 10.47
C GLY A 243 8.32 18.39 11.78
N ARG A 244 8.35 17.05 11.76
CA ARG A 244 8.64 16.21 12.93
C ARG A 244 10.04 15.61 12.84
N ASN A 245 10.59 15.19 13.98
CA ASN A 245 11.86 14.45 14.07
C ASN A 245 11.68 13.22 14.96
N ARG A 246 11.24 12.11 14.37
CA ARG A 246 10.86 10.88 15.10
C ARG A 246 11.51 9.65 14.46
N GLY A 247 11.52 8.55 15.22
CA GLY A 247 11.93 7.24 14.75
C GLY A 247 13.39 7.08 14.39
N ARG A 248 13.70 5.87 13.93
CA ARG A 248 15.00 5.48 13.37
C ARG A 248 14.74 4.55 12.17
N PRO A 249 15.51 4.64 11.09
CA PRO A 249 15.39 3.67 10.01
C PRO A 249 15.78 2.27 10.48
N ASP A 250 15.22 1.27 9.83
CA ASP A 250 15.58 -0.12 9.96
C ASP A 250 16.60 -0.55 8.89
N ASN A 251 17.35 -1.60 9.22
CA ASN A 251 18.21 -2.29 8.26
C ASN A 251 17.38 -3.03 7.21
N ILE A 252 17.95 -3.20 6.02
CA ILE A 252 17.31 -3.95 4.92
C ILE A 252 18.26 -5.06 4.47
N ILE A 253 17.71 -6.24 4.19
CA ILE A 253 18.40 -7.32 3.47
C ILE A 253 17.69 -7.47 2.12
N PHE A 254 18.32 -6.97 1.06
CA PHE A 254 17.79 -7.06 -0.30
C PHE A 254 18.52 -8.15 -1.08
N LEU A 255 17.81 -9.24 -1.41
CA LEU A 255 18.37 -10.39 -2.13
C LEU A 255 19.70 -10.89 -1.51
N GLY A 256 19.74 -10.97 -0.17
CA GLY A 256 20.92 -11.37 0.60
C GLY A 256 21.94 -10.27 0.87
N LYS A 257 21.85 -9.11 0.20
CA LYS A 257 22.76 -7.97 0.42
C LYS A 257 22.25 -7.08 1.55
N TYR A 258 23.11 -6.80 2.52
CA TYR A 258 22.80 -5.95 3.66
C TYR A 258 22.89 -4.46 3.30
N VAL A 259 21.91 -3.70 3.74
CA VAL A 259 21.87 -2.24 3.66
C VAL A 259 21.64 -1.69 5.07
N ALA A 260 22.65 -1.00 5.59
CA ALA A 260 22.60 -0.42 6.92
C ALA A 260 21.57 0.72 7.00
N ALA A 261 20.83 0.75 8.10
CA ALA A 261 19.87 1.80 8.43
C ALA A 261 20.49 3.21 8.35
N SER A 262 21.72 3.35 8.87
CA SER A 262 22.49 4.61 8.87
C SER A 262 22.83 5.12 7.47
N SER A 263 22.81 4.24 6.47
CA SER A 263 23.09 4.60 5.08
C SER A 263 21.86 5.10 4.31
N LEU A 264 20.67 5.07 4.93
CA LEU A 264 19.45 5.53 4.30
C LEU A 264 19.33 7.05 4.45
N PRO A 265 19.21 7.80 3.34
CA PRO A 265 18.95 9.23 3.40
C PRO A 265 17.56 9.49 3.98
N ARG A 266 17.35 10.72 4.46
CA ARG A 266 16.05 11.17 4.92
C ARG A 266 15.23 11.75 3.76
N ILE A 267 13.91 11.56 3.78
CA ILE A 267 13.01 12.08 2.74
C ILE A 267 13.20 13.61 2.55
N PRO A 268 13.07 14.12 1.31
CA PRO A 268 12.55 13.44 0.11
C PRO A 268 13.59 12.63 -0.68
N THR A 269 14.86 12.62 -0.28
CA THR A 269 15.91 11.88 -0.99
C THR A 269 15.79 10.39 -0.75
N THR A 270 16.01 9.56 -1.78
CA THR A 270 15.98 8.10 -1.68
C THR A 270 17.33 7.50 -2.05
N LYS A 271 17.60 6.30 -1.53
CA LYS A 271 18.74 5.46 -1.92
C LYS A 271 18.23 4.34 -2.82
N PHE A 272 18.83 4.20 -3.99
CA PHE A 272 18.64 3.02 -4.83
C PHE A 272 19.25 1.80 -4.15
N ILE A 273 18.47 0.73 -4.03
CA ILE A 273 18.86 -0.52 -3.36
C ILE A 273 19.27 -1.58 -4.37
N GLY A 274 18.56 -1.64 -5.49
CA GLY A 274 18.86 -2.57 -6.58
C GLY A 274 17.67 -2.77 -7.50
N SER A 275 17.88 -3.59 -8.52
CA SER A 275 16.86 -3.94 -9.51
C SER A 275 16.83 -5.45 -9.76
N LEU A 276 15.67 -5.93 -10.20
CA LEU A 276 15.51 -7.30 -10.68
C LEU A 276 14.36 -7.36 -11.70
N THR A 277 14.32 -8.44 -12.47
CA THR A 277 13.18 -8.75 -13.33
C THR A 277 12.44 -9.97 -12.76
N LEU A 278 11.12 -9.87 -12.71
CA LEU A 278 10.21 -10.99 -12.48
C LEU A 278 9.67 -11.44 -13.84
N GLY A 279 9.79 -12.72 -14.17
CA GLY A 279 9.28 -13.31 -15.41
C GLY A 279 8.26 -14.40 -15.13
N ARG A 280 7.37 -14.62 -16.11
CA ARG A 280 6.43 -15.75 -16.09
C ARG A 280 7.21 -17.07 -16.08
N THR A 281 7.11 -17.84 -15.02
CA THR A 281 7.50 -19.25 -15.06
C THR A 281 6.45 -20.00 -15.87
N GLY A 282 6.87 -20.57 -16.99
CA GLY A 282 6.03 -21.40 -17.87
C GLY A 282 5.51 -22.66 -17.19
#